data_AF-A0A832ZT21-F1
#
_entry.id   AF-A0A832ZT21-F1
#
_cell.length_a   1.000
_cell.length_b   1.000
_cell.length_c   1.000
_cell.angle_alpha   90.00
_cell.angle_beta   90.00
_cell.angle_gamma   90.00
#
_symmetry.space_group_name_H-M   'P 1'
#
loop_
_entity.id
_entity.type
_entity.pdbx_description
1 polymer ?
#
loop_
_entity_poly.entity_id
_entity_poly.type
_entity_poly.pdbx_seq_one_letter_code
_entity_poly.pdbx_strand_id
1 'polypeptide(L)'
;MVEVFITSRDDDGAAWYNDGVIYINVRWLQLEEEAEWFIDESFIHEYIEHVLGLGHESAVFVENVLRDNLYREWYGVNPTQLLYSSPSNMQASRASLQPERGVLQPHV
;
A
#
# COMPACT_ATOMS: atom_id res chain seq x y z
N MET A 1 0.60 -22.45 10.15
CA MET A 1 -0.05 -21.15 10.38
C MET A 1 1.08 -20.14 10.48
N VAL A 2 1.06 -19.08 9.68
CA VAL A 2 2.07 -18.00 9.74
C VAL A 2 1.57 -16.96 10.72
N GLU A 3 2.44 -16.51 11.62
CA GLU A 3 2.14 -15.41 12.54
C GLU A 3 2.58 -14.08 11.91
N VAL A 4 1.82 -13.02 12.16
CA VAL A 4 2.15 -11.66 11.72
C VAL A 4 2.23 -10.77 12.94
N PHE A 5 3.34 -10.04 13.09
CA PHE A 5 3.60 -9.15 14.22
C PHE A 5 3.84 -7.72 13.73
N ILE A 6 2.98 -6.79 14.16
CA ILE A 6 3.13 -5.37 13.87
C ILE A 6 4.02 -4.72 14.93
N THR A 7 5.05 -3.99 14.51
CA THR A 7 6.04 -3.40 15.42
C THR A 7 6.50 -2.00 15.00
N SER A 8 7.26 -1.33 15.88
CA SER A 8 7.78 0.03 15.70
C SER A 8 9.22 0.15 16.21
N ARG A 9 10.06 -0.83 15.86
CA ARG A 9 11.45 -0.93 16.35
C ARG A 9 12.40 -0.06 15.52
N ASP A 10 13.50 0.36 16.16
CA ASP A 10 14.68 0.87 15.45
C ASP A 10 15.37 -0.30 14.76
N ASP A 11 15.15 -0.46 13.46
CA ASP A 11 15.79 -1.43 12.58
C ASP A 11 15.93 -0.87 11.15
N ASP A 12 16.50 -1.68 10.26
CA ASP A 12 16.86 -1.29 8.89
C ASP A 12 15.79 -1.61 7.83
N GLY A 13 14.60 -2.11 8.20
CA GLY A 13 13.67 -2.69 7.22
C GLY A 13 12.18 -2.45 7.49
N ALA A 14 11.40 -2.27 6.40
CA ALA A 14 9.95 -2.13 6.46
C ALA A 14 9.25 -3.45 6.91
N ALA A 15 9.82 -4.59 6.54
CA ALA A 15 9.36 -5.91 6.92
C ALA A 15 10.52 -6.91 6.94
N TRP A 16 10.35 -8.01 7.67
CA TRP A 16 11.24 -9.17 7.60
C TRP A 16 10.56 -10.44 8.12
N TYR A 17 11.06 -11.59 7.68
CA TYR A 17 10.64 -12.90 8.16
C TYR A 17 11.69 -13.51 9.09
N ASN A 18 11.26 -13.92 10.29
CA ASN A 18 12.12 -14.68 11.20
C ASN A 18 11.33 -15.69 12.02
N ASP A 19 11.84 -16.92 12.13
CA ASP A 19 11.31 -18.00 12.98
C ASP A 19 9.79 -18.27 12.83
N GLY A 20 9.25 -18.19 11.60
CA GLY A 20 7.83 -18.42 11.34
C GLY A 20 6.92 -17.21 11.51
N VAL A 21 7.50 -16.04 11.80
CA VAL A 21 6.80 -14.78 12.04
C VAL A 21 7.19 -13.77 10.96
N ILE A 22 6.20 -13.15 10.33
CA ILE A 22 6.36 -11.96 9.49
C ILE A 22 6.25 -10.74 10.40
N TYR A 23 7.29 -9.93 10.44
CA TYR A 23 7.32 -8.66 11.14
C TYR A 23 7.07 -7.54 10.16
N ILE A 24 6.13 -6.65 10.49
CA ILE A 24 5.85 -5.44 9.71
C ILE A 24 6.15 -4.25 10.62
N ASN A 25 7.15 -3.45 10.23
CA ASN A 25 7.60 -2.32 11.01
C ASN A 25 6.94 -1.02 10.53
N VAL A 26 5.85 -0.65 11.20
CA VAL A 26 5.07 0.56 10.88
C VAL A 26 5.84 1.86 11.18
N ARG A 27 7.05 1.78 11.73
CA ARG A 27 7.95 2.95 11.79
C ARG A 27 8.28 3.49 10.41
N TRP A 28 8.33 2.63 9.39
CA TRP A 28 8.66 3.02 8.01
C TRP A 28 7.46 3.57 7.23
N LEU A 29 6.25 3.48 7.80
CA LEU A 29 5.05 4.09 7.27
C LEU A 29 5.20 5.63 7.28
N GLN A 30 5.09 6.26 6.12
CA GLN A 30 5.28 7.71 5.99
C GLN A 30 3.98 8.49 6.18
N LEU A 31 2.87 7.94 5.67
CA LEU A 31 1.56 8.58 5.68
C LEU A 31 0.50 7.61 6.19
N GLU A 32 -0.50 8.12 6.92
CA GLU A 32 -1.59 7.29 7.46
C GLU A 32 -2.42 6.66 6.34
N GLU A 33 -2.63 7.42 5.25
CA GLU A 33 -3.33 6.97 4.05
C GLU A 33 -2.60 5.82 3.34
N GLU A 34 -1.35 5.54 3.72
CA GLU A 34 -0.57 4.44 3.17
C GLU A 34 -0.69 3.13 3.96
N ALA A 35 -1.29 3.16 5.15
CA ALA A 35 -1.19 2.06 6.10
C ALA A 35 -1.65 0.71 5.53
N GLU A 36 -2.76 0.71 4.79
CA GLU A 36 -3.34 -0.49 4.21
C GLU A 36 -2.41 -1.14 3.18
N TRP A 37 -1.99 -0.39 2.15
CA TRP A 37 -1.13 -0.94 1.11
C TRP A 37 0.29 -1.23 1.61
N PHE A 38 0.80 -0.43 2.55
CA PHE A 38 2.08 -0.70 3.20
C PHE A 38 2.07 -2.06 3.91
N ILE A 39 1.01 -2.35 4.69
CA ILE A 39 0.87 -3.63 5.40
C ILE A 39 0.69 -4.77 4.41
N ASP A 40 -0.15 -4.60 3.39
CA ASP A 40 -0.42 -5.63 2.38
C ASP A 40 0.84 -6.00 1.59
N GLU A 41 1.58 -5.01 1.08
CA GLU A 41 2.82 -5.24 0.33
C GLU A 41 3.91 -5.85 1.20
N SER A 42 4.07 -5.34 2.43
CA SER A 42 4.99 -5.91 3.41
C SER A 42 4.68 -7.38 3.68
N PHE A 43 3.40 -7.70 3.91
CA PHE A 43 2.97 -9.07 4.16
C PHE A 43 3.20 -9.98 2.94
N ILE A 44 2.75 -9.55 1.76
CA ILE A 44 2.81 -10.39 0.56
C ILE A 44 4.26 -10.64 0.14
N HIS A 45 5.14 -9.65 0.32
CA HIS A 45 6.57 -9.78 0.01
C HIS A 45 7.18 -10.92 0.82
N GLU A 46 7.09 -10.81 2.15
CA GLU A 46 7.68 -11.76 3.07
C GLU A 46 7.04 -13.15 2.93
N TYR A 47 5.74 -13.20 2.65
CA TYR A 47 5.04 -14.46 2.43
C TYR A 47 5.51 -15.18 1.16
N ILE A 48 5.62 -14.47 0.03
CA ILE A 48 6.06 -15.07 -1.23
C ILE A 48 7.55 -15.43 -1.18
N GLU A 49 8.39 -14.51 -0.69
CA GLU A 49 9.84 -14.69 -0.66
C GLU A 49 10.25 -15.78 0.33
N HIS A 50 9.80 -15.68 1.59
CA HIS A 50 10.34 -16.48 2.68
C HIS A 50 9.41 -17.60 3.14
N VAL A 51 8.08 -17.39 3.20
CA VAL A 51 7.16 -18.46 3.62
C VAL A 51 7.01 -19.51 2.52
N LEU A 52 6.75 -19.09 1.28
CA LEU A 52 6.64 -20.01 0.14
C LEU A 52 8.01 -20.37 -0.45
N GLY A 53 9.05 -19.59 -0.17
CA GLY A 53 10.40 -19.84 -0.67
C GLY A 53 10.54 -19.63 -2.18
N LEU A 54 9.71 -18.77 -2.78
CA LEU A 54 9.70 -18.53 -4.23
C LEU A 54 10.75 -17.48 -4.68
N GLY A 55 11.42 -16.86 -3.71
CA GLY A 55 12.50 -15.90 -3.94
C GLY A 55 12.02 -14.47 -4.22
N HIS A 56 12.95 -13.54 -4.06
CA HIS A 56 12.73 -12.10 -4.13
C HIS A 56 12.10 -11.62 -5.45
N GLU A 57 12.55 -12.14 -6.59
CA GLU A 57 12.02 -11.75 -7.91
C GLU A 57 10.52 -12.06 -8.04
N SER A 58 10.08 -13.20 -7.48
CA SER A 58 8.67 -13.59 -7.46
C SER A 58 7.84 -12.67 -6.57
N ALA A 59 8.38 -12.28 -5.42
CA ALA A 59 7.72 -11.35 -4.49
C ALA A 59 7.53 -9.97 -5.14
N VAL A 60 8.58 -9.40 -5.73
CA VAL A 60 8.54 -8.12 -6.45
C VAL A 60 7.58 -8.17 -7.63
N PHE A 61 7.52 -9.29 -8.37
CA PHE A 61 6.54 -9.46 -9.44
C PHE A 61 5.10 -9.36 -8.92
N VAL A 62 4.78 -10.06 -7.82
CA VAL A 62 3.44 -10.06 -7.22
C VAL A 62 3.05 -8.67 -6.71
N GLU A 63 3.96 -7.94 -6.06
CA GLU A 63 3.72 -6.55 -5.66
C GLU A 63 3.32 -5.67 -6.84
N ASN A 64 4.05 -5.75 -7.96
CA ASN A 64 3.75 -4.96 -9.14
C ASN A 64 2.35 -5.29 -9.70
N VAL A 65 1.99 -6.58 -9.72
CA VAL A 65 0.64 -7.02 -10.13
C VAL A 65 -0.44 -6.47 -9.20
N LEU A 66 -0.22 -6.47 -7.88
CA LEU A 66 -1.16 -5.90 -6.90
C LEU A 66 -1.34 -4.39 -7.11
N ARG A 67 -0.24 -3.66 -7.29
CA ARG A 67 -0.25 -2.21 -7.55
C ARG A 67 -1.03 -1.87 -8.83
N ASP A 68 -0.84 -2.64 -9.89
CA ASP A 68 -1.43 -2.34 -11.19
C ASP A 68 -2.90 -2.77 -11.31
N ASN A 69 -3.31 -3.83 -10.61
CA ASN A 69 -4.66 -4.38 -10.71
C ASN A 69 -5.52 -4.02 -9.50
N LEU A 70 -5.12 -4.46 -8.31
CA LEU A 70 -5.95 -4.37 -7.11
C LEU A 70 -6.09 -2.92 -6.66
N TYR A 71 -4.98 -2.21 -6.49
CA TYR A 71 -5.02 -0.84 -6.00
C TYR A 71 -5.56 0.13 -7.03
N ARG A 72 -5.31 -0.11 -8.32
CA ARG A 72 -5.97 0.65 -9.37
C ARG A 72 -7.49 0.49 -9.34
N GLU A 73 -7.99 -0.71 -9.07
CA GLU A 73 -9.43 -0.97 -8.97
C GLU A 73 -10.05 -0.32 -7.72
N TRP A 74 -9.38 -0.43 -6.56
CA TRP A 74 -9.88 0.11 -5.30
C TRP A 74 -9.79 1.64 -5.21
N TYR A 75 -8.66 2.21 -5.62
CA TYR A 75 -8.39 3.65 -5.46
C TYR A 75 -8.61 4.44 -6.76
N GLY A 76 -8.90 3.76 -7.87
CA GLY A 76 -9.03 4.38 -9.20
C GLY A 76 -7.70 4.77 -9.86
N VAL A 77 -6.58 4.66 -9.13
CA VAL A 77 -5.24 5.08 -9.52
C VAL A 77 -4.18 4.23 -8.80
N ASN A 78 -2.96 4.17 -9.33
CA ASN A 78 -1.84 3.50 -8.66
C ASN A 78 -1.37 4.36 -7.46
N PRO A 79 -1.35 3.85 -6.21
CA PRO A 79 -0.99 4.60 -5.01
C PRO A 79 0.40 5.23 -5.08
N THR A 80 1.38 4.50 -5.64
CA THR A 80 2.73 5.04 -5.82
C THR A 80 2.77 6.23 -6.78
N GLN A 81 1.87 6.27 -7.78
CA GLN A 81 1.72 7.43 -8.66
C GLN A 81 1.03 8.59 -7.93
N LEU A 82 0.05 8.34 -7.06
CA LEU A 82 -0.54 9.39 -6.23
C LEU A 82 0.50 10.02 -5.32
N LEU A 83 1.33 9.22 -4.66
CA LEU A 83 2.12 9.68 -3.51
C LEU A 83 3.50 10.21 -3.91
N TYR A 84 4.07 9.71 -5.00
CA TYR A 84 5.44 10.04 -5.43
C TYR A 84 5.51 10.76 -6.79
N SER A 85 4.38 11.07 -7.44
CA SER A 85 4.41 11.96 -8.62
C SER A 85 4.54 13.42 -8.19
N SER A 86 5.46 14.15 -8.85
CA SER A 86 5.79 15.54 -8.52
C SER A 86 4.56 16.46 -8.44
N PRO A 87 4.58 17.50 -7.57
CA PRO A 87 3.43 18.35 -7.27
C PRO A 87 2.83 19.10 -8.47
N SER A 88 3.52 19.15 -9.61
CA SER A 88 3.01 19.72 -10.86
C SER A 88 1.83 18.95 -11.47
N ASN A 89 1.66 17.65 -11.17
CA ASN A 89 0.54 16.86 -11.71
C ASN A 89 -0.64 16.69 -10.74
N MET A 90 -0.45 16.92 -9.43
CA MET A 90 -1.52 16.75 -8.43
C MET A 90 -2.64 17.80 -8.52
N GLN A 91 -2.35 19.02 -9.01
CA GLN A 91 -3.38 20.05 -9.18
C GLN A 91 -4.42 19.69 -10.26
N ALA A 92 -4.04 18.92 -11.28
CA ALA A 92 -4.95 18.51 -12.34
C ALA A 92 -5.89 17.36 -11.90
N SER A 93 -5.39 16.40 -11.12
CA SER A 93 -6.19 15.24 -10.66
C SER A 93 -7.15 15.58 -9.53
N ARG A 94 -6.81 16.50 -8.61
CA ARG A 94 -7.77 16.94 -7.57
C ARG A 94 -8.93 17.78 -8.11
N ALA A 95 -8.74 18.50 -9.22
CA ALA A 95 -9.79 19.27 -9.86
C ALA A 95 -10.83 18.39 -10.59
N SER A 96 -10.47 17.17 -10.97
CA SER A 96 -11.31 16.23 -11.71
C SER A 96 -12.01 15.18 -10.84
N LEU A 97 -11.64 15.09 -9.55
CA LEU A 97 -12.23 14.18 -8.55
C LEU A 97 -13.22 14.87 -7.61
N GLN A 98 -13.61 16.13 -7.86
CA GLN A 98 -14.74 16.71 -7.13
C GLN A 98 -16.03 16.05 -7.63
N PRO A 99 -16.78 15.34 -6.77
CA PRO A 99 -18.15 14.99 -7.12
C PRO A 99 -18.91 16.30 -7.25
N GLU A 100 -19.63 16.48 -8.37
CA GLU A 100 -20.58 17.58 -8.50
C GLU A 100 -21.48 17.56 -7.27
N ARG A 101 -21.36 18.60 -6.42
CA ARG A 101 -22.30 18.82 -5.32
C ARG A 101 -23.67 19.06 -5.94
N GLY A 102 -24.42 17.98 -6.12
CA GLY A 102 -25.85 18.03 -6.37
C GLY A 102 -26.49 18.85 -5.25
N VAL A 103 -26.97 20.03 -5.62
CA VAL A 103 -27.69 20.94 -4.75
C VAL A 103 -28.99 20.24 -4.32
N LEU A 104 -29.00 19.64 -3.13
CA LEU A 104 -30.25 19.29 -2.47
C LEU A 104 -30.88 20.59 -1.99
N GLN A 105 -31.83 21.12 -2.77
CA GLN A 105 -32.72 22.17 -2.29
C GLN A 105 -33.67 21.57 -1.24
N PRO A 106 -33.79 22.18 -0.05
CA PRO A 106 -34.83 21.80 0.89
C PRO A 106 -36.17 22.35 0.39
N HIS A 107 -37.14 21.47 0.12
CA HIS A 107 -38.53 21.86 -0.02
C HIS A 107 -39.11 22.20 1.35
N VAL A 108 -39.54 23.46 1.52
CA VAL A 108 -40.55 23.89 2.48
C VAL A 108 -41.78 24.31 1.68
#